data_AF-A0A7W1UKL6-F1
#
_entry.id   AF-A0A7W1UKL6-F1
#
_cell.length_a   1.000
_cell.length_b   1.000
_cell.length_c   1.000
_cell.angle_alpha   90.00
_cell.angle_beta   90.00
_cell.angle_gamma   90.00
#
_symmetry.space_group_name_H-M   'P 1'
#
loop_
_entity.id
_entity.type
_entity.pdbx_description
1 polymer ?
#
loop_
_entity_poly.entity_id
_entity_poly.type
_entity_poly.pdbx_seq_one_letter_code
_entity_poly.pdbx_strand_id
1 'polypeptide(L)'
;MKPLLRLALLCAILLGALLLSVHLGAVRLSLAEIADAVRGRGDPTTVAIVQRLRLPRSAQAALVGGALAAAGAVFQALLRNPLAEPYILGVSGGAAVGAVGAMVFLGAAAAPVVVPAAAFAGAVLAVVLVFRIAASVGRALDTRVLLLAGVVMGAFFNACILLALVFADTESFRSAIFWMMGSFAGATWTGVGALALYFLPGLLLLLALARSLNLLAVGEETAAHLGNRVEHTKILAYGTASLLVAAAVATSGVIGFVGLII
;
A
#
# COMPACT_ATOMS: atom_id res chain seq x y z
N MET A 1 -5.51 -10.45 -27.81
CA MET A 1 -6.61 -9.54 -27.42
C MET A 1 -6.14 -8.10 -27.56
N LYS A 2 -6.96 -7.20 -28.11
CA LYS A 2 -6.66 -5.76 -28.16
C LYS A 2 -6.49 -5.21 -26.73
N PRO A 3 -5.58 -4.26 -26.46
CA PRO A 3 -5.33 -3.75 -25.10
C PRO A 3 -6.60 -3.18 -24.45
N LEU A 4 -7.44 -2.50 -25.23
CA LEU A 4 -8.74 -1.99 -24.78
C LEU A 4 -9.70 -3.10 -24.31
N LEU A 5 -9.70 -4.25 -24.99
CA LEU A 5 -10.55 -5.39 -24.60
C LEU A 5 -10.09 -5.99 -23.26
N ARG A 6 -8.77 -6.08 -23.05
CA ARG A 6 -8.21 -6.55 -21.76
C ARG A 6 -8.57 -5.59 -20.62
N LEU A 7 -8.44 -4.28 -20.84
CA LEU A 7 -8.81 -3.28 -19.85
C LEU A 7 -10.30 -3.36 -19.52
N ALA A 8 -11.18 -3.43 -20.52
CA ALA A 8 -12.62 -3.57 -20.31
C ALA A 8 -12.96 -4.84 -19.51
N LEU A 9 -12.30 -5.96 -19.81
CA LEU A 9 -12.47 -7.21 -19.07
C LEU A 9 -12.02 -7.07 -17.60
N LEU A 10 -10.85 -6.47 -17.35
CA LEU A 10 -10.36 -6.26 -15.98
C LEU A 10 -11.27 -5.32 -15.18
N CYS A 11 -11.79 -4.26 -15.80
CA CYS A 11 -12.79 -3.39 -15.18
C CYS A 11 -14.08 -4.16 -14.85
N ALA A 12 -14.56 -5.02 -15.75
CA ALA A 12 -15.74 -5.84 -15.48
C ALA A 12 -15.50 -6.84 -14.34
N ILE A 13 -14.32 -7.47 -14.27
CA ILE A 13 -13.93 -8.37 -13.18
C ILE A 13 -13.86 -7.60 -11.86
N LEU A 14 -13.26 -6.41 -11.84
CA LEU A 14 -13.19 -5.56 -10.64
C LEU A 14 -14.59 -5.17 -10.14
N LEU A 15 -15.47 -4.72 -11.05
CA LEU A 15 -16.85 -4.39 -10.70
C LEU A 15 -17.60 -5.61 -10.15
N GLY A 16 -17.45 -6.78 -10.79
CA GLY A 16 -18.01 -8.03 -10.31
C GLY A 16 -17.50 -8.42 -8.91
N ALA A 17 -16.20 -8.29 -8.66
CA ALA A 17 -15.59 -8.56 -7.36
C ALA A 17 -16.08 -7.59 -6.27
N LEU A 18 -16.25 -6.31 -6.58
CA LEU A 18 -16.81 -5.31 -5.67
C LEU A 18 -18.28 -5.64 -5.31
N LEU A 19 -19.10 -5.97 -6.31
CA LEU A 19 -20.50 -6.38 -6.08
C LEU A 19 -20.57 -7.64 -5.23
N LEU A 20 -19.73 -8.65 -5.53
CA LEU A 20 -19.66 -9.87 -4.76
C LEU A 20 -19.20 -9.61 -3.32
N SER A 21 -18.22 -8.73 -3.12
CA SER A 21 -17.72 -8.34 -1.81
C SER A 21 -18.79 -7.66 -0.95
N VAL A 22 -19.68 -6.86 -1.55
CA VAL A 22 -20.80 -6.22 -0.83
C VAL A 22 -21.93 -7.22 -0.57
N HIS A 23 -22.14 -8.18 -1.47
CA HIS A 23 -23.18 -9.20 -1.33
C HIS A 23 -22.84 -10.23 -0.24
N LEU A 24 -21.60 -10.70 -0.18
CA LEU A 24 -21.15 -11.70 0.79
C LEU A 24 -20.90 -11.06 2.18
N GLY A 25 -21.39 -11.71 3.23
CA GLY A 25 -21.15 -11.29 4.61
C GLY A 25 -21.91 -12.14 5.63
N ALA A 26 -21.71 -11.85 6.91
CA ALA A 26 -22.35 -12.59 8.02
C ALA A 26 -23.89 -12.53 7.97
N VAL A 27 -24.44 -11.40 7.50
CA VAL A 27 -25.88 -11.22 7.25
C VAL A 27 -26.14 -11.46 5.76
N ARG A 28 -27.06 -12.36 5.42
CA ARG A 28 -27.46 -12.57 4.02
C ARG A 28 -28.37 -11.42 3.60
N LEU A 29 -27.96 -10.69 2.56
CA LEU A 29 -28.72 -9.58 1.98
C LEU A 29 -28.97 -9.86 0.50
N SER A 30 -30.20 -9.70 0.05
CA SER A 30 -30.57 -9.73 -1.36
C SER A 30 -30.00 -8.52 -2.11
N LEU A 31 -29.89 -8.62 -3.44
CA LEU A 31 -29.41 -7.52 -4.27
C LEU A 31 -30.35 -6.30 -4.21
N ALA A 32 -31.65 -6.51 -4.00
CA ALA A 32 -32.63 -5.44 -3.81
C ALA A 32 -32.39 -4.68 -2.50
N GLU A 33 -32.20 -5.40 -1.38
CA GLU A 33 -31.89 -4.80 -0.09
C GLU A 33 -30.57 -4.03 -0.12
N ILE A 34 -29.54 -4.55 -0.82
CA ILE A 34 -28.28 -3.82 -1.01
C ILE A 34 -28.51 -2.54 -1.82
N ALA A 35 -29.27 -2.59 -2.91
CA ALA A 35 -29.56 -1.42 -3.74
C ALA A 35 -30.35 -0.34 -2.98
N ASP A 36 -31.31 -0.75 -2.16
CA ASP A 36 -32.07 0.16 -1.30
C ASP A 36 -31.19 0.72 -0.18
N ALA A 37 -30.37 -0.12 0.45
CA ALA A 37 -29.43 0.28 1.49
C ALA A 37 -28.40 1.30 0.97
N VAL A 38 -27.88 1.14 -0.25
CA VAL A 38 -27.00 2.13 -0.91
C VAL A 38 -27.69 3.48 -1.04
N ARG A 39 -29.00 3.50 -1.32
CA ARG A 39 -29.81 4.72 -1.43
C ARG A 39 -30.29 5.27 -0.07
N GLY A 40 -29.91 4.62 1.04
CA GLY A 40 -30.35 4.99 2.39
C GLY A 40 -31.80 4.62 2.69
N ARG A 41 -32.35 3.63 1.97
CA ARG A 41 -33.72 3.13 2.13
C ARG A 41 -33.72 1.75 2.78
N GLY A 42 -34.85 1.38 3.37
CA GLY A 42 -35.05 0.09 4.04
C GLY A 42 -34.72 0.12 5.52
N ASP A 43 -34.45 -1.07 6.08
CA ASP A 43 -34.11 -1.23 7.49
C ASP A 43 -32.80 -0.47 7.86
N PRO A 44 -32.81 0.37 8.92
CA PRO A 44 -31.63 1.15 9.32
C PRO A 44 -30.38 0.31 9.61
N THR A 45 -30.54 -0.91 10.12
CA THR A 45 -29.42 -1.81 10.40
C THR A 45 -28.75 -2.27 9.11
N THR A 46 -29.56 -2.65 8.11
CA THR A 46 -29.11 -3.04 6.77
C THR A 46 -28.40 -1.88 6.06
N VAL A 47 -28.97 -0.67 6.13
CA VAL A 47 -28.34 0.56 5.63
C VAL A 47 -26.96 0.76 6.26
N ALA A 48 -26.86 0.66 7.59
CA ALA A 48 -25.60 0.82 8.30
C ALA A 48 -24.57 -0.26 7.93
N ILE A 49 -24.98 -1.53 7.81
CA ILE A 49 -24.10 -2.63 7.40
C ILE A 49 -23.52 -2.37 6.01
N VAL A 50 -24.36 -2.02 5.04
CA VAL A 50 -23.91 -1.79 3.66
C VAL A 50 -23.06 -0.54 3.58
N GLN A 51 -23.54 0.60 4.09
CA GLN A 51 -22.89 1.89 3.91
C GLN A 51 -21.68 2.11 4.80
N ARG A 52 -21.66 1.60 6.04
CA ARG A 52 -20.60 1.89 7.01
C ARG A 52 -19.59 0.76 7.19
N LEU A 53 -19.92 -0.46 6.77
CA LEU A 53 -19.03 -1.63 6.92
C LEU A 53 -18.61 -2.20 5.56
N ARG A 54 -19.56 -2.60 4.71
CA ARG A 54 -19.23 -3.34 3.47
C ARG A 54 -18.61 -2.45 2.39
N LEU A 55 -19.27 -1.33 2.05
CA LEU A 55 -18.78 -0.44 1.00
C LEU A 55 -17.39 0.15 1.31
N PRO A 56 -17.10 0.68 2.51
CA PRO A 56 -15.75 1.16 2.83
C PRO A 56 -14.70 0.06 2.73
N ARG A 57 -15.03 -1.15 3.21
CA ARG A 57 -14.12 -2.31 3.17
C ARG A 57 -13.79 -2.71 1.74
N SER A 58 -14.79 -2.82 0.86
CA SER A 58 -14.58 -3.16 -0.55
C SER A 58 -13.79 -2.07 -1.29
N ALA A 59 -14.13 -0.80 -1.05
CA ALA A 59 -13.44 0.33 -1.65
C ALA A 59 -11.96 0.42 -1.20
N GLN A 60 -11.70 0.29 0.09
CA GLN A 60 -10.34 0.29 0.63
C GLN A 60 -9.52 -0.87 0.09
N ALA A 61 -10.09 -2.07 -0.02
CA ALA A 61 -9.41 -3.23 -0.60
C ALA A 61 -9.02 -3.00 -2.07
N ALA A 62 -9.91 -2.39 -2.86
CA ALA A 62 -9.60 -2.05 -4.25
C ALA A 62 -8.49 -1.00 -4.37
N LEU A 63 -8.52 0.05 -3.55
CA LEU A 63 -7.49 1.09 -3.53
C LEU A 63 -6.13 0.54 -3.07
N VAL A 64 -6.09 -0.26 -2.01
CA VAL A 64 -4.86 -0.90 -1.52
C VAL A 64 -4.32 -1.87 -2.57
N GLY A 65 -5.17 -2.71 -3.17
CA GLY A 65 -4.77 -3.61 -4.24
C GLY A 65 -4.17 -2.87 -5.43
N GLY A 66 -4.81 -1.80 -5.88
CA GLY A 66 -4.31 -0.95 -6.95
C GLY A 66 -3.00 -0.25 -6.61
N ALA A 67 -2.85 0.26 -5.38
CA ALA A 67 -1.63 0.91 -4.90
C ALA A 67 -0.44 -0.05 -4.88
N LEU A 68 -0.65 -1.26 -4.34
CA LEU A 68 0.39 -2.29 -4.27
C LEU A 68 0.76 -2.84 -5.65
N ALA A 69 -0.22 -3.06 -6.54
CA ALA A 69 0.03 -3.48 -7.92
C ALA A 69 0.80 -2.42 -8.71
N ALA A 70 0.40 -1.15 -8.62
CA ALA A 70 1.11 -0.05 -9.29
C ALA A 70 2.55 0.11 -8.77
N ALA A 71 2.76 0.04 -7.46
CA ALA A 71 4.08 0.08 -6.86
C ALA A 71 4.93 -1.13 -7.28
N GLY A 72 4.35 -2.33 -7.33
CA GLY A 72 4.96 -3.55 -7.83
C GLY A 72 5.51 -3.40 -9.25
N ALA A 73 4.65 -3.00 -10.19
CA ALA A 73 5.03 -2.76 -11.58
C ALA A 73 6.17 -1.73 -11.71
N VAL A 74 6.13 -0.66 -10.91
CA VAL A 74 7.19 0.36 -10.88
C VAL A 74 8.51 -0.22 -10.37
N PHE A 75 8.50 -0.94 -9.24
CA PHE A 75 9.72 -1.51 -8.69
C PHE A 75 10.31 -2.57 -9.61
N GLN A 76 9.50 -3.41 -10.23
CA GLN A 76 9.96 -4.39 -11.22
C GLN A 76 10.60 -3.71 -12.44
N ALA A 77 10.03 -2.61 -12.93
CA ALA A 77 10.60 -1.84 -14.03
C ALA A 77 11.92 -1.15 -13.65
N LEU A 78 11.99 -0.50 -12.49
CA LEU A 78 13.19 0.20 -12.00
C LEU A 78 14.33 -0.77 -11.69
N LEU A 79 14.01 -1.93 -11.13
CA LEU A 79 14.98 -2.95 -10.74
C LEU A 79 15.32 -3.92 -11.85
N ARG A 80 14.55 -3.91 -12.94
CA ARG A 80 14.64 -4.88 -14.03
C ARG A 80 14.65 -6.32 -13.49
N ASN A 81 13.81 -6.55 -12.48
CA ASN A 81 13.72 -7.82 -11.78
C ASN A 81 12.24 -8.13 -11.51
N PRO A 82 11.67 -9.18 -12.14
CA PRO A 82 10.27 -9.54 -11.93
C PRO A 82 9.98 -10.02 -10.50
N LEU A 83 11.01 -10.33 -9.71
CA LEU A 83 10.88 -10.70 -8.30
C LEU A 83 10.86 -9.49 -7.35
N ALA A 84 10.94 -8.28 -7.88
CA ALA A 84 10.85 -7.08 -7.06
C ALA A 84 9.44 -6.91 -6.50
N GLU A 85 9.35 -6.77 -5.18
CA GLU A 85 8.10 -6.49 -4.47
C GLU A 85 8.29 -5.26 -3.56
N PRO A 86 7.25 -4.40 -3.41
CA PRO A 86 7.29 -3.25 -2.51
C PRO A 86 7.74 -3.54 -1.07
N TYR A 87 7.53 -4.77 -0.62
CA TYR A 87 7.87 -5.25 0.72
C TYR A 87 9.35 -5.20 1.06
N ILE A 88 10.20 -5.37 0.05
CA ILE A 88 11.64 -5.57 0.22
C ILE A 88 12.35 -4.26 0.60
N LEU A 89 11.69 -3.12 0.44
CA LEU A 89 12.29 -1.80 0.57
C LEU A 89 12.22 -1.19 1.97
N GLY A 90 11.96 -2.00 3.00
CA GLY A 90 11.91 -1.56 4.40
C GLY A 90 10.70 -0.70 4.77
N VAL A 91 9.86 -0.29 3.80
CA VAL A 91 8.66 0.56 4.01
C VAL A 91 7.67 -0.13 4.94
N SER A 92 7.35 -1.40 4.69
CA SER A 92 6.45 -2.19 5.55
C SER A 92 7.03 -2.39 6.96
N GLY A 93 8.35 -2.58 7.07
CA GLY A 93 9.04 -2.70 8.36
C GLY A 93 8.98 -1.40 9.18
N GLY A 94 9.24 -0.26 8.54
CA GLY A 94 9.10 1.05 9.18
C GLY A 94 7.66 1.34 9.61
N ALA A 95 6.69 0.97 8.77
CA ALA A 95 5.27 1.07 9.13
C ALA A 95 4.93 0.23 10.36
N ALA A 96 5.41 -1.00 10.41
CA ALA A 96 5.19 -1.90 11.53
C ALA A 96 5.87 -1.38 12.80
N VAL A 97 7.09 -0.85 12.74
CA VAL A 97 7.74 -0.19 13.90
C VAL A 97 6.88 0.96 14.42
N GLY A 98 6.37 1.82 13.53
CA GLY A 98 5.50 2.94 13.91
C GLY A 98 4.19 2.47 14.56
N ALA A 99 3.51 1.48 13.95
CA ALA A 99 2.26 0.93 14.45
C ALA A 99 2.44 0.24 15.81
N VAL A 100 3.43 -0.66 15.92
CA VAL A 100 3.73 -1.41 17.15
C VAL A 100 4.19 -0.46 18.25
N GLY A 101 5.06 0.50 17.94
CA GLY A 101 5.48 1.52 18.88
C GLY A 101 4.30 2.35 19.42
N ALA A 102 3.37 2.75 18.55
CA ALA A 102 2.15 3.44 18.99
C ALA A 102 1.28 2.58 19.90
N MET A 103 1.07 1.30 19.57
CA MET A 103 0.27 0.40 20.38
C MET A 103 0.90 0.16 21.76
N VAL A 104 2.20 -0.11 21.80
CA VAL A 104 2.91 -0.47 23.04
C VAL A 104 3.14 0.74 23.94
N PHE A 105 3.59 1.87 23.39
CA PHE A 105 4.05 3.01 24.20
C PHE A 105 2.98 4.09 24.43
N LEU A 106 1.94 4.16 23.58
CA LEU A 106 0.83 5.11 23.76
C LEU A 106 -0.43 4.44 24.34
N GLY A 107 -0.51 3.10 24.30
CA GLY A 107 -1.57 2.30 24.90
C GLY A 107 -2.94 2.40 24.20
N ALA A 108 -3.95 1.75 24.81
CA ALA A 108 -5.33 1.64 24.30
C ALA A 108 -6.10 2.99 24.21
N ALA A 109 -5.54 4.07 24.75
CA ALA A 109 -6.09 5.43 24.63
C ALA A 109 -5.77 6.09 23.27
N ALA A 110 -4.97 5.42 22.43
CA ALA A 110 -4.66 5.88 21.09
C ALA A 110 -5.94 6.01 20.25
N ALA A 111 -6.29 7.24 19.88
CA ALA A 111 -7.41 7.49 18.98
C ALA A 111 -7.27 6.67 17.68
N PRO A 112 -8.36 6.31 16.98
CA PRO A 112 -8.33 5.47 15.78
C PRO A 112 -7.37 5.92 14.67
N VAL A 113 -6.94 7.19 14.70
CA VAL A 113 -5.99 7.81 13.77
C VAL A 113 -4.52 7.61 14.16
N VAL A 114 -4.22 7.39 15.44
CA VAL A 114 -2.84 7.39 15.96
C VAL A 114 -2.01 6.26 15.35
N VAL A 115 -2.55 5.04 15.32
CA VAL A 115 -1.84 3.88 14.76
C VAL A 115 -1.57 4.06 13.25
N PRO A 116 -2.57 4.37 12.39
CA PRO A 116 -2.33 4.67 10.99
C PRO A 116 -1.33 5.83 10.77
N ALA A 117 -1.41 6.91 11.56
CA ALA A 117 -0.50 8.04 11.45
C ALA A 117 0.95 7.66 11.82
N ALA A 118 1.14 6.91 12.90
CA ALA A 118 2.44 6.42 13.33
C ALA A 118 3.02 5.43 12.31
N ALA A 119 2.19 4.53 11.77
CA ALA A 119 2.58 3.62 10.70
C ALA A 119 3.02 4.37 9.43
N PHE A 120 2.25 5.37 9.01
CA PHE A 120 2.60 6.20 7.85
C PHE A 120 3.91 6.97 8.09
N ALA A 121 4.07 7.58 9.26
CA ALA A 121 5.31 8.29 9.63
C ALA A 121 6.52 7.34 9.65
N GLY A 122 6.37 6.14 10.22
CA GLY A 122 7.40 5.11 10.23
C GLY A 122 7.79 4.64 8.83
N ALA A 123 6.81 4.46 7.94
CA ALA A 123 7.04 4.13 6.54
C ALA A 123 7.80 5.25 5.80
N VAL A 124 7.40 6.51 5.97
CA VAL A 124 8.09 7.66 5.37
C VAL A 124 9.52 7.77 5.89
N LEU A 125 9.73 7.60 7.20
CA LEU A 125 11.06 7.57 7.79
C LEU A 125 11.91 6.45 7.19
N ALA A 126 11.37 5.25 7.03
CA ALA A 126 12.06 4.14 6.39
C ALA A 126 12.50 4.47 4.96
N VAL A 127 11.61 5.05 4.16
CA VAL A 127 11.93 5.49 2.79
C VAL A 127 13.08 6.48 2.80
N VAL A 128 13.00 7.51 3.65
CA VAL A 128 14.06 8.52 3.76
C VAL A 128 15.40 7.90 4.16
N LEU A 129 15.41 7.00 5.15
CA LEU A 129 16.63 6.32 5.60
C LEU A 129 17.25 5.46 4.49
N VAL A 130 16.44 4.68 3.77
CA VAL A 130 16.89 3.87 2.63
C VAL A 130 17.51 4.75 1.54
N PHE A 131 16.85 5.86 1.19
CA PHE A 131 17.41 6.82 0.23
C PHE A 131 18.71 7.44 0.70
N ARG A 132 18.81 7.82 1.98
CA ARG A 132 20.02 8.43 2.53
C ARG A 132 21.20 7.46 2.56
N ILE A 133 20.95 6.20 2.90
CA ILE A 133 21.98 5.15 2.86
C ILE A 133 22.42 4.95 1.41
N ALA A 134 21.47 4.80 0.47
CA ALA A 134 21.81 4.60 -0.94
C ALA A 134 22.59 5.79 -1.54
N ALA A 135 22.22 7.02 -1.19
CA ALA A 135 22.91 8.24 -1.64
C ALA A 135 24.31 8.39 -1.02
N SER A 136 24.62 7.71 0.08
CA SER A 136 25.94 7.80 0.72
C SER A 136 27.03 6.98 0.01
N VAL A 137 26.64 6.00 -0.80
CA VAL A 137 27.56 5.03 -1.45
C VAL A 137 28.03 5.51 -2.84
N GLY A 138 27.56 6.65 -3.35
CA GLY A 138 28.03 7.21 -4.63
C GLY A 138 27.17 8.38 -5.16
N ARG A 139 27.55 8.94 -6.33
CA ARG A 139 26.86 10.09 -6.93
C ARG A 139 25.54 9.73 -7.63
N ALA A 140 25.40 8.52 -8.15
CA ALA A 140 24.20 8.06 -8.87
C ALA A 140 23.42 7.05 -8.02
N LEU A 141 22.08 7.10 -8.09
CA LEU A 141 21.18 6.16 -7.42
C LEU A 141 21.26 4.77 -8.07
N ASP A 142 22.19 3.92 -7.64
CA ASP A 142 22.21 2.50 -8.05
C ASP A 142 21.06 1.75 -7.36
N THR A 143 20.16 1.20 -8.16
CA THR A 143 18.97 0.48 -7.68
C THR A 143 19.34 -0.78 -6.89
N ARG A 144 20.53 -1.37 -7.10
CA ARG A 144 21.06 -2.49 -6.29
C ARG A 144 21.43 -2.06 -4.89
N VAL A 145 22.05 -0.89 -4.73
CA VAL A 145 22.36 -0.33 -3.42
C VAL A 145 21.07 0.02 -2.68
N LEU A 146 20.08 0.55 -3.40
CA LEU A 146 18.75 0.84 -2.84
C LEU A 146 18.04 -0.42 -2.32
N LEU A 147 18.14 -1.53 -3.05
CA LEU A 147 17.66 -2.84 -2.60
C LEU A 147 18.39 -3.33 -1.34
N LEU A 148 19.73 -3.33 -1.35
CA LEU A 148 20.52 -3.79 -0.22
C LEU A 148 20.26 -2.92 1.03
N ALA A 149 20.16 -1.61 0.86
CA ALA A 149 19.77 -0.69 1.92
C ALA A 149 18.36 -1.02 2.45
N GLY A 150 17.40 -1.28 1.57
CA GLY A 150 16.06 -1.74 1.94
C GLY A 150 16.05 -3.01 2.78
N VAL A 151 16.82 -4.03 2.37
CA VAL A 151 16.96 -5.30 3.09
C VAL A 151 17.60 -5.09 4.47
N VAL A 152 18.67 -4.31 4.55
CA VAL A 152 19.35 -3.99 5.83
C VAL A 152 18.40 -3.23 6.76
N MET A 153 17.68 -2.23 6.24
CA MET A 153 16.69 -1.49 7.01
C MET A 153 15.52 -2.38 7.45
N GLY A 154 15.08 -3.30 6.60
CA GLY A 154 14.07 -4.30 6.96
C GLY A 154 14.49 -5.16 8.15
N ALA A 155 15.72 -5.67 8.15
CA ALA A 155 16.27 -6.43 9.28
C ALA A 155 16.37 -5.59 10.56
N PHE A 156 16.81 -4.33 10.44
CA PHE A 156 16.86 -3.38 11.55
C PHE A 156 15.47 -3.10 12.13
N PHE A 157 14.48 -2.80 11.30
CA PHE A 157 13.11 -2.57 11.75
C PHE A 157 12.49 -3.81 12.38
N ASN A 158 12.79 -5.01 11.87
CA ASN A 158 12.37 -6.25 12.51
C ASN A 158 12.94 -6.37 13.94
N ALA A 159 14.22 -6.03 14.16
CA ALA A 159 14.80 -6.00 15.49
C ALA A 159 14.10 -4.97 16.40
N CYS A 160 13.76 -3.79 15.88
CA CYS A 160 12.99 -2.78 16.62
C CYS A 160 11.58 -3.26 17.00
N ILE A 161 10.88 -3.95 16.09
CA ILE A 161 9.56 -4.55 16.36
C ILE A 161 9.68 -5.57 17.50
N LEU A 162 10.63 -6.50 17.40
CA LEU A 162 10.84 -7.51 18.44
C LEU A 162 11.17 -6.88 19.79
N LEU A 163 12.03 -5.85 19.81
CA LEU A 163 12.36 -5.12 21.03
C LEU A 163 11.12 -4.43 21.63
N ALA A 164 10.29 -3.78 20.82
CA ALA A 164 9.07 -3.14 21.29
C ALA A 164 8.09 -4.17 21.88
N LEU A 165 7.96 -5.34 21.26
CA LEU A 165 7.07 -6.41 21.73
C LEU A 165 7.49 -6.99 23.09
N VAL A 166 8.76 -6.90 23.50
CA VAL A 166 9.21 -7.30 24.84
C VAL A 166 8.53 -6.48 25.94
N PHE A 167 8.20 -5.22 25.64
CA PHE A 167 7.55 -4.31 26.58
C PHE A 167 6.02 -4.29 26.45
N ALA A 168 5.46 -5.10 25.54
CA ALA A 168 4.03 -5.13 25.29
C ALA A 168 3.27 -5.94 26.35
N ASP A 169 2.10 -5.44 26.76
CA ASP A 169 1.13 -6.27 27.47
C ASP A 169 0.42 -7.24 26.52
N THR A 170 -0.35 -8.20 27.07
CA THR A 170 -1.00 -9.26 26.30
C THR A 170 -1.94 -8.71 25.21
N GLU A 171 -2.62 -7.60 25.47
CA GLU A 171 -3.52 -6.97 24.51
C GLU A 171 -2.79 -6.26 23.37
N SER A 172 -1.76 -5.47 23.68
CA SER A 172 -0.95 -4.77 22.68
C SER A 172 -0.18 -5.76 21.82
N PHE A 173 0.37 -6.82 22.42
CA PHE A 173 1.05 -7.89 21.69
C PHE A 173 0.11 -8.53 20.66
N ARG A 174 -1.08 -8.97 21.09
CA ARG A 174 -2.08 -9.58 20.20
C ARG A 174 -2.51 -8.61 19.10
N SER A 175 -2.74 -7.34 19.44
CA SER A 175 -3.14 -6.31 18.48
C SER A 175 -2.06 -6.02 17.44
N ALA A 176 -0.79 -5.95 17.87
CA ALA A 176 0.36 -5.79 17.00
C ALA A 176 0.49 -6.95 16.00
N ILE A 177 0.37 -8.20 16.48
CA ILE A 177 0.41 -9.39 15.61
C ILE A 177 -0.72 -9.32 14.57
N PHE A 178 -1.97 -9.07 14.98
CA PHE A 178 -3.08 -8.97 14.02
C PHE A 178 -2.93 -7.82 13.02
N TRP A 179 -2.37 -6.68 13.44
CA TRP A 179 -2.12 -5.56 12.53
C TRP A 179 -1.05 -5.89 11.49
N MET A 180 0.02 -6.58 11.90
CA MET A 180 1.08 -7.05 11.00
C MET A 180 0.63 -8.17 10.05
N MET A 181 -0.51 -8.81 10.29
CA MET A 181 -1.10 -9.76 9.33
C MET A 181 -1.89 -9.09 8.21
N GLY A 182 -2.19 -7.80 8.36
CA GLY A 182 -3.02 -7.04 7.44
C GLY A 182 -4.52 -7.37 7.56
N SER A 183 -5.37 -6.36 7.50
CA SER A 183 -6.82 -6.51 7.56
C SER A 183 -7.55 -5.29 7.03
N PHE A 184 -8.73 -5.52 6.45
CA PHE A 184 -9.69 -4.48 6.07
C PHE A 184 -10.88 -4.39 7.04
N ALA A 185 -10.80 -5.05 8.21
CA ALA A 185 -11.89 -5.04 9.19
C ALA A 185 -12.18 -3.65 9.77
N GLY A 186 -11.15 -2.80 9.91
CA GLY A 186 -11.26 -1.43 10.40
C GLY A 186 -11.49 -0.37 9.31
N ALA A 187 -11.91 -0.76 8.11
CA ALA A 187 -12.08 0.17 6.99
C ALA A 187 -13.20 1.19 7.24
N THR A 188 -12.92 2.46 6.95
CA THR A 188 -13.85 3.58 7.14
C THR A 188 -13.83 4.49 5.92
N TRP A 189 -14.91 5.23 5.65
CA TRP A 189 -14.93 6.20 4.55
C TRP A 189 -13.86 7.29 4.69
N THR A 190 -13.53 7.68 5.92
CA THR A 190 -12.42 8.60 6.20
C THR A 190 -11.08 8.00 5.80
N GLY A 191 -10.85 6.71 6.10
CA GLY A 191 -9.65 5.99 5.66
C GLY A 191 -9.59 5.82 4.13
N VAL A 192 -10.72 5.50 3.49
CA VAL A 192 -10.85 5.41 2.03
C VAL A 192 -10.52 6.75 1.38
N GLY A 193 -11.08 7.85 1.89
CA GLY A 193 -10.81 9.20 1.37
C GLY A 193 -9.35 9.60 1.54
N ALA A 194 -8.76 9.33 2.70
CA ALA A 194 -7.34 9.57 2.96
C ALA A 194 -6.44 8.77 2.01
N LEU A 195 -6.72 7.47 1.82
CA LEU A 195 -5.96 6.63 0.88
C LEU A 195 -6.14 7.10 -0.57
N ALA A 196 -7.37 7.45 -0.98
CA ALA A 196 -7.67 7.95 -2.32
C ALA A 196 -6.91 9.25 -2.63
N LEU A 197 -6.73 10.12 -1.64
CA LEU A 197 -5.97 11.37 -1.76
C LEU A 197 -4.51 11.13 -2.15
N TYR A 198 -3.89 10.05 -1.67
CA TYR A 198 -2.53 9.65 -2.08
C TYR A 198 -2.54 8.81 -3.36
N PHE A 199 -3.51 7.91 -3.48
CA PHE A 199 -3.61 6.95 -4.58
C PHE A 199 -3.85 7.62 -5.93
N LEU A 200 -4.84 8.52 -6.05
CA LEU A 200 -5.20 9.09 -7.35
C LEU A 200 -4.07 9.94 -7.95
N PRO A 201 -3.46 10.90 -7.23
CA PRO A 201 -2.34 11.68 -7.78
C PRO A 201 -1.11 10.81 -8.02
N GLY A 202 -0.82 9.85 -7.11
CA GLY A 202 0.30 8.94 -7.27
C GLY A 202 0.17 8.06 -8.51
N LEU A 203 -1.01 7.47 -8.74
CA LEU A 203 -1.29 6.68 -9.92
C LEU A 203 -1.15 7.52 -11.20
N LEU A 204 -1.73 8.74 -11.22
CA LEU A 204 -1.61 9.64 -12.38
C LEU A 204 -0.15 10.00 -12.68
N LEU A 205 0.66 10.26 -11.66
CA LEU A 205 2.08 10.52 -11.80
C LEU A 205 2.83 9.28 -12.35
N LEU A 206 2.56 8.09 -11.83
CA LEU A 206 3.17 6.85 -12.33
C LEU A 206 2.78 6.56 -13.78
N LEU A 207 1.51 6.82 -14.16
CA LEU A 207 1.05 6.70 -15.54
C LEU A 207 1.74 7.72 -16.46
N ALA A 208 1.95 8.95 -15.99
CA ALA A 208 2.71 9.96 -16.73
C ALA A 208 4.18 9.54 -16.95
N LEU A 209 4.75 8.79 -16.00
CA LEU A 209 6.11 8.22 -16.08
C LEU A 209 6.18 6.90 -16.86
N ALA A 210 5.06 6.32 -17.32
CA ALA A 210 5.03 4.99 -17.93
C ALA A 210 5.99 4.84 -19.13
N ARG A 211 6.10 5.87 -19.99
CA ARG A 211 7.06 5.85 -21.11
C ARG A 211 8.51 5.82 -20.62
N SER A 212 8.85 6.66 -19.65
CA SER A 212 10.19 6.71 -19.06
C SER A 212 10.53 5.39 -18.34
N LEU A 213 9.57 4.78 -17.65
CA LEU A 213 9.71 3.47 -17.02
C LEU A 213 9.94 2.35 -18.04
N ASN A 214 9.23 2.37 -19.18
CA ASN A 214 9.48 1.43 -20.28
C ASN A 214 10.89 1.56 -20.86
N LEU A 215 11.40 2.78 -20.99
CA LEU A 215 12.78 3.02 -21.44
C LEU A 215 13.80 2.50 -20.41
N LEU A 216 13.57 2.76 -19.12
CA LEU A 216 14.43 2.26 -18.04
C LEU A 216 14.45 0.73 -17.96
N ALA A 217 13.32 0.08 -18.27
CA ALA A 217 13.24 -1.38 -18.30
C ALA A 217 14.16 -2.00 -19.37
N VAL A 218 14.40 -1.31 -20.49
CA VAL A 218 15.38 -1.71 -21.51
C VAL A 218 16.81 -1.50 -21.02
N GLY A 219 17.07 -0.35 -20.39
CA GLY A 219 18.34 -0.08 -19.72
C GLY A 219 18.59 1.39 -19.47
N GLU A 220 19.38 1.70 -18.44
CA GLU A 220 19.65 3.08 -18.04
C GLU A 220 20.42 3.87 -19.11
N GLU A 221 21.44 3.28 -19.72
CA GLU A 221 22.20 3.93 -20.80
C GLU A 221 21.30 4.19 -22.01
N THR A 222 20.53 3.20 -22.47
CA THR A 222 19.61 3.36 -23.60
C THR A 222 18.58 4.45 -23.32
N ALA A 223 18.02 4.47 -22.11
CA ALA A 223 17.08 5.51 -21.69
C ALA A 223 17.72 6.91 -21.72
N ALA A 224 18.96 7.05 -21.25
CA ALA A 224 19.70 8.31 -21.28
C ALA A 224 19.96 8.79 -22.72
N HIS A 225 20.38 7.90 -23.63
CA HIS A 225 20.59 8.23 -25.05
C HIS A 225 19.30 8.66 -25.76
N LEU A 226 18.16 8.13 -25.34
CA LEU A 226 16.83 8.50 -25.85
C LEU A 226 16.27 9.77 -25.18
N GLY A 227 17.07 10.49 -24.40
CA GLY A 227 16.73 11.78 -23.78
C GLY A 227 15.96 11.68 -22.46
N ASN A 228 15.85 10.49 -21.87
CA ASN A 228 15.19 10.33 -20.57
C ASN A 228 16.08 10.84 -19.43
N ARG A 229 15.50 11.61 -18.51
CA ARG A 229 16.17 12.01 -17.27
C ARG A 229 16.12 10.86 -16.26
N VAL A 230 17.06 9.92 -16.40
CA VAL A 230 17.12 8.65 -15.66
C VAL A 230 16.99 8.86 -14.15
N GLU A 231 17.87 9.66 -13.53
CA GLU A 231 17.88 9.86 -12.07
C GLU A 231 16.59 10.49 -11.55
N HIS A 232 16.09 11.53 -12.25
CA HIS A 232 14.83 12.19 -11.88
C HIS A 232 13.64 11.23 -11.97
N THR A 233 13.62 10.38 -13.02
CA THR A 233 12.59 9.34 -13.16
C THR A 233 12.68 8.33 -12.02
N LYS A 234 13.88 7.87 -11.66
CA LYS A 234 14.09 6.93 -10.54
C LYS A 234 13.58 7.51 -9.22
N ILE A 235 13.94 8.75 -8.91
CA ILE A 235 13.53 9.41 -7.67
C ILE A 235 12.01 9.57 -7.61
N LEU A 236 11.39 10.10 -8.67
CA LEU A 236 9.93 10.29 -8.69
C LEU A 236 9.18 8.97 -8.64
N ALA A 237 9.56 7.99 -9.45
CA ALA A 237 8.88 6.71 -9.52
C ALA A 237 9.01 5.94 -8.20
N TYR A 238 10.23 5.82 -7.67
CA TYR A 238 10.45 5.14 -6.40
C TYR A 238 9.76 5.86 -5.24
N GLY A 239 9.89 7.19 -5.16
CA GLY A 239 9.27 8.00 -4.10
C GLY A 239 7.75 7.88 -4.12
N THR A 240 7.14 7.95 -5.31
CA THR A 240 5.70 7.81 -5.49
C THR A 240 5.23 6.40 -5.15
N ALA A 241 5.89 5.36 -5.67
CA ALA A 241 5.55 3.97 -5.37
C ALA A 241 5.67 3.67 -3.87
N SER A 242 6.73 4.18 -3.22
CA SER A 242 6.93 4.02 -1.78
C SER A 242 5.87 4.76 -0.96
N LEU A 243 5.45 5.95 -1.39
CA LEU A 243 4.37 6.71 -0.75
C LEU A 243 3.01 5.99 -0.86
N LEU A 244 2.71 5.41 -2.03
CA LEU A 244 1.51 4.60 -2.24
C LEU A 244 1.49 3.38 -1.31
N VAL A 245 2.63 2.71 -1.17
CA VAL A 245 2.80 1.56 -0.27
C VAL A 245 2.67 2.00 1.19
N ALA A 246 3.28 3.12 1.57
CA ALA A 246 3.15 3.69 2.92
C ALA A 246 1.69 3.98 3.27
N ALA A 247 0.93 4.61 2.37
CA ALA A 247 -0.49 4.90 2.57
C ALA A 247 -1.34 3.62 2.64
N ALA A 248 -1.06 2.64 1.78
CA ALA A 248 -1.73 1.35 1.80
C ALA A 248 -1.48 0.62 3.13
N VAL A 249 -0.21 0.41 3.51
CA VAL A 249 0.17 -0.32 4.73
C VAL A 249 -0.32 0.39 5.99
N ALA A 250 -0.31 1.72 6.04
CA ALA A 250 -0.82 2.48 7.18
C ALA A 250 -2.32 2.23 7.44
N THR A 251 -3.11 1.98 6.39
CA THR A 251 -4.57 1.82 6.50
C THR A 251 -5.03 0.37 6.57
N SER A 252 -4.28 -0.57 5.99
CA SER A 252 -4.65 -1.98 5.94
C SER A 252 -3.72 -2.91 6.70
N GLY A 253 -2.67 -2.37 7.33
CA GLY A 253 -1.56 -3.19 7.79
C GLY A 253 -0.81 -3.84 6.63
N VAL A 254 -0.05 -4.88 6.97
CA VAL A 254 0.98 -5.44 6.10
C VAL A 254 0.38 -6.55 5.21
N ILE A 255 -0.06 -6.19 3.99
CA ILE A 255 -0.52 -7.10 2.92
C ILE A 255 0.56 -7.34 1.84
N GLY A 256 1.08 -8.55 1.71
CA GLY A 256 2.14 -8.92 0.72
C GLY A 256 1.63 -9.58 -0.56
N PHE A 257 2.55 -9.91 -1.47
CA PHE A 257 2.39 -10.66 -2.73
C PHE A 257 1.53 -10.02 -3.83
N VAL A 258 0.72 -9.00 -3.51
CA VAL A 258 -0.11 -8.31 -4.51
C VAL A 258 0.75 -7.64 -5.59
N GLY A 259 1.79 -6.89 -5.19
CA GLY A 259 2.69 -6.20 -6.11
C GLY A 259 3.69 -7.11 -6.83
N LEU A 260 3.78 -8.39 -6.45
CA LEU A 260 4.63 -9.37 -7.11
C LEU A 260 3.88 -10.12 -8.22
N ILE A 261 2.62 -10.47 -7.95
CA ILE A 261 1.81 -11.36 -8.81
C ILE A 261 1.06 -10.61 -9.92
N ILE A 262 0.57 -9.39 -9.63
CA ILE A 262 -0.30 -8.60 -10.52
C ILE A 262 0.52 -7.75 -11.47
#